data_AF-A0AAV8V7G2-F1
#
_entry.id   AF-A0AAV8V7G2-F1
#
_cell.length_a   1.000
_cell.length_b   1.000
_cell.length_c   1.000
_cell.angle_alpha   90.00
_cell.angle_beta   90.00
_cell.angle_gamma   90.00
#
_symmetry.space_group_name_H-M   'P 1'
#
loop_
_entity.id
_entity.type
_entity.pdbx_description
1 polymer ?
#
loop_
_entity_poly.entity_id
_entity_poly.type
_entity_poly.pdbx_seq_one_letter_code
_entity_poly.pdbx_strand_id
1 'polypeptide(L)'
;MRNYLSCPQLLEDITQKILTGSDLLGRSLHRLGRLQELATVWGYHENTPLKTKQDNRGGSWWNNKLDKMRKEVRRLFNRAKDSGNWDQYRSAFTDYNREIRRAKRESWRRFCKRINDVPRSTRIHKILFRTPVEEWGSIKLLDGSYTDSGMDTLQLLALNHFPRSLSLNDEHTWARGQTTKRLQKND
;
A
#
# COMPACT_ATOMS: atom_id res chain seq x y z
N MET A 1 15.12 -48.32 70.65
CA MET A 1 15.81 -47.03 70.89
C MET A 1 15.36 -46.05 69.82
N ARG A 2 14.54 -45.06 70.17
CA ARG A 2 14.08 -44.04 69.21
C ARG A 2 15.22 -43.03 69.05
N ASN A 3 15.91 -43.08 67.92
CA ASN A 3 16.88 -42.06 67.53
C ASN A 3 16.08 -40.78 67.21
N TYR A 4 15.95 -39.91 68.20
CA TYR A 4 15.49 -38.54 67.98
C TYR A 4 16.61 -37.83 67.20
N LEU A 5 16.37 -37.56 65.92
CA LEU A 5 17.24 -36.69 65.13
C LEU A 5 17.37 -35.35 65.88
N SER A 6 18.62 -34.89 66.04
CA SER A 6 18.92 -33.67 66.76
C SER A 6 18.29 -32.48 66.03
N CYS A 7 17.60 -31.60 66.77
CA CYS A 7 16.92 -30.40 66.26
C CYS A 7 17.63 -29.63 65.12
N PRO A 8 18.98 -29.48 65.09
CA PRO A 8 19.67 -28.85 63.94
C PRO A 8 19.55 -29.60 62.60
N GLN A 9 19.52 -30.93 62.59
CA GLN A 9 19.48 -31.72 61.34
C GLN A 9 18.12 -31.66 60.62
N LEU A 10 17.04 -31.50 61.39
CA LEU A 10 15.71 -31.32 60.80
C LEU A 10 15.58 -29.94 60.13
N LEU A 11 16.20 -28.91 60.72
CA LEU A 11 16.21 -27.56 60.17
C LEU A 11 17.09 -27.46 58.91
N GLU A 12 18.22 -28.16 58.88
CA GLU A 12 19.07 -28.28 57.69
C GLU A 12 18.36 -29.04 56.56
N ASP A 13 17.67 -30.15 56.84
CA ASP A 13 16.95 -30.91 55.81
C ASP A 13 15.74 -30.13 55.25
N ILE A 14 15.04 -29.35 56.09
CA ILE A 14 13.96 -28.45 55.64
C ILE A 14 14.52 -27.33 54.78
N THR A 15 15.62 -26.69 55.17
CA THR A 15 16.23 -25.61 54.37
C THR A 15 16.78 -26.13 53.04
N GLN A 16 17.40 -27.32 53.00
CA GLN A 16 17.84 -27.97 51.77
C GLN A 16 16.65 -28.33 50.85
N LYS A 17 15.54 -28.83 51.39
CA LYS A 17 14.31 -29.08 50.62
C LYS A 17 13.68 -27.80 50.08
N ILE A 18 13.72 -26.70 50.84
CA ILE A 18 13.24 -25.38 50.39
C ILE A 18 14.15 -24.81 49.30
N LEU A 19 15.47 -24.89 49.46
CA LEU A 19 16.45 -24.42 48.47
C LEU A 19 16.34 -25.20 47.16
N THR A 20 16.30 -26.53 47.22
CA THR A 20 16.10 -27.38 46.04
C THR A 20 14.73 -27.16 45.39
N GLY A 21 13.68 -26.95 46.19
CA GLY A 21 12.36 -26.55 45.70
C GLY A 21 12.40 -25.21 44.95
N SER A 22 13.09 -24.20 45.48
CA SER A 22 13.26 -22.90 44.82
C SER A 22 14.10 -22.99 43.54
N ASP A 23 15.13 -23.84 43.50
CA ASP A 23 15.94 -24.08 42.30
C ASP A 23 15.15 -24.78 41.20
N LEU A 24 14.27 -25.72 41.55
CA LEU A 24 13.39 -26.40 40.60
C LEU A 24 12.35 -25.43 40.01
N LEU A 25 11.80 -24.54 40.84
CA LEU A 25 10.91 -23.46 40.38
C LEU A 25 11.66 -22.43 39.52
N GLY A 26 12.91 -22.10 39.86
CA GLY A 26 13.76 -21.23 39.04
C GLY A 26 14.09 -21.85 37.68
N ARG A 27 14.41 -23.15 37.64
CA ARG A 27 14.67 -23.90 36.40
C ARG A 27 13.42 -24.03 35.53
N SER A 28 12.24 -24.20 36.13
CA SER A 28 10.98 -24.26 35.39
C SER A 28 10.60 -22.90 34.82
N LEU A 29 10.74 -21.81 35.60
CA LEU A 29 10.56 -20.44 35.14
C LEU A 29 11.51 -20.08 33.99
N HIS A 30 12.80 -20.42 34.10
CA HIS A 30 13.77 -20.22 33.02
C HIS A 30 13.43 -21.02 31.76
N ARG A 31 12.92 -22.26 31.91
CA ARG A 31 12.47 -23.08 30.77
C ARG A 31 11.25 -22.47 30.09
N LEU A 32 10.28 -21.97 30.87
CA LEU A 32 9.11 -21.27 30.33
C LEU A 32 9.51 -19.97 29.62
N GLY A 33 10.46 -19.21 30.16
CA GLY A 33 11.03 -18.02 29.49
C GLY A 33 11.63 -18.37 28.13
N ARG A 34 12.46 -19.41 28.06
CA ARG A 34 13.03 -19.88 26.78
C ARG A 34 11.97 -20.37 25.79
N LEU A 35 10.93 -21.05 26.26
CA LEU A 35 9.85 -21.49 25.38
C LEU A 35 9.06 -20.31 24.81
N GLN A 36 8.85 -19.26 25.60
CA GLN A 36 8.19 -18.02 25.15
C GLN A 36 9.04 -17.26 24.11
N GLU A 37 10.35 -17.18 24.33
CA GLU A 37 11.29 -16.57 23.38
C GLU A 37 11.29 -17.35 22.05
N LEU A 38 11.39 -18.68 22.11
CA LEU A 38 11.37 -19.53 20.92
C LEU A 38 10.04 -19.45 20.17
N ALA A 39 8.90 -19.42 20.86
CA ALA A 39 7.59 -19.25 20.24
C ALA A 39 7.46 -17.92 19.51
N THR A 40 8.03 -16.85 20.09
CA THR A 40 8.03 -15.51 19.47
C THR A 40 8.91 -15.48 18.22
N VAL A 41 10.11 -16.03 18.30
CA VAL A 41 11.05 -16.13 17.17
C VAL A 41 10.44 -16.99 16.05
N TRP A 42 9.85 -18.13 16.40
CA TRP A 42 9.19 -19.01 15.44
C TRP A 42 8.00 -18.32 14.77
N GLY A 43 7.10 -17.70 15.55
CA GLY A 43 5.97 -16.93 15.02
C GLY A 43 6.41 -15.76 14.15
N TYR A 44 7.53 -15.10 14.47
CA TYR A 44 8.11 -14.08 13.59
C TYR A 44 8.56 -14.70 12.26
N HIS A 45 9.33 -15.78 12.27
CA HIS A 45 9.82 -16.43 11.06
C HIS A 45 8.70 -16.98 10.16
N GLU A 46 7.63 -17.52 10.75
CA GLU A 46 6.46 -17.98 9.98
C GLU A 46 5.68 -16.83 9.35
N ASN A 47 5.49 -15.73 10.09
CA ASN A 47 4.71 -14.58 9.62
C ASN A 47 5.50 -13.59 8.76
N THR A 48 6.84 -13.67 8.76
CA THR A 48 7.73 -12.86 7.91
C THR A 48 8.53 -13.70 6.91
N PRO A 49 7.87 -14.39 5.96
CA PRO A 49 8.59 -15.08 4.90
C PRO A 49 9.42 -14.06 4.11
N LEU A 50 10.73 -14.33 3.96
CA LEU A 50 11.63 -13.50 3.16
C LEU A 50 11.17 -13.49 1.70
N LYS A 51 10.51 -12.40 1.29
CA LYS A 51 10.10 -12.20 -0.09
C LYS A 51 11.24 -11.58 -0.86
N THR A 52 11.72 -12.26 -1.89
CA THR A 52 12.63 -11.64 -2.86
C THR A 52 11.91 -10.47 -3.52
N LYS A 53 12.47 -9.27 -3.38
CA LYS A 53 12.01 -8.09 -4.10
C LYS A 53 12.26 -8.33 -5.58
N GLN A 54 11.21 -8.51 -6.36
CA GLN A 54 11.36 -8.54 -7.81
C GLN A 54 11.98 -7.22 -8.27
N ASP A 55 13.06 -7.32 -9.05
CA ASP A 55 13.73 -6.15 -9.59
C ASP A 55 12.85 -5.48 -10.65
N ASN A 56 12.04 -4.52 -10.20
CA ASN A 56 11.14 -3.73 -11.04
C ASN A 56 11.88 -2.60 -11.81
N ARG A 57 13.22 -2.62 -11.87
CA ARG A 57 14.02 -1.57 -12.53
C ARG A 57 13.67 -1.38 -14.00
N GLY A 58 13.22 -2.43 -14.68
CA GLY A 58 12.51 -2.33 -15.95
C GLY A 58 11.03 -2.61 -15.73
N GLY A 59 10.16 -1.61 -15.82
CA GLY A 59 8.72 -1.85 -15.78
C GLY A 59 8.33 -2.93 -16.79
N SER A 60 7.29 -3.74 -16.49
CA SER A 60 6.89 -4.93 -17.27
C SER A 60 6.72 -4.74 -18.80
N TRP A 61 6.68 -3.51 -19.29
CA TRP A 61 6.56 -3.14 -20.69
C TRP A 61 7.90 -2.85 -21.39
N TRP A 62 8.99 -2.66 -20.64
CA TRP A 62 10.32 -2.43 -21.20
C TRP A 62 10.85 -3.72 -21.85
N ASN A 63 11.52 -3.60 -22.99
CA ASN A 63 12.04 -4.75 -23.72
C ASN A 63 13.32 -4.40 -24.48
N ASN A 64 14.08 -5.42 -24.87
CA ASN A 64 15.35 -5.26 -25.57
C ASN A 64 15.23 -4.50 -26.91
N LYS A 65 14.07 -4.60 -27.59
CA LYS A 65 13.80 -3.83 -28.82
C LYS A 65 13.73 -2.34 -28.53
N LEU A 66 13.01 -1.93 -27.48
CA LEU A 66 12.94 -0.53 -27.05
C LEU A 66 14.29 0.01 -26.62
N ASP A 67 15.12 -0.80 -25.97
CA ASP A 67 16.48 -0.39 -25.60
C ASP A 67 17.35 -0.11 -26.83
N LYS A 68 17.31 -0.99 -27.83
CA LYS A 68 17.97 -0.79 -29.13
C LYS A 68 17.48 0.48 -29.83
N MET A 69 16.15 0.66 -29.90
CA MET A 69 15.56 1.86 -30.52
C MET A 69 15.91 3.15 -29.76
N ARG A 70 15.95 3.11 -28.42
CA ARG A 70 16.36 4.26 -27.60
C ARG A 70 17.81 4.68 -27.91
N LYS A 71 18.72 3.71 -28.00
CA LYS A 71 20.13 3.96 -28.36
C LYS A 71 20.23 4.55 -29.77
N GLU A 72 19.46 4.00 -30.71
CA GLU A 72 19.46 4.47 -32.10
C GLU A 72 18.92 5.90 -32.25
N VAL A 73 17.79 6.20 -31.60
CA VAL A 73 17.24 7.56 -31.55
C VAL A 73 18.24 8.53 -30.95
N ARG A 74 18.94 8.15 -29.88
CA ARG A 74 19.97 9.00 -29.26
C ARG A 74 21.15 9.23 -30.19
N ARG A 75 21.59 8.21 -30.92
CA ARG A 75 22.66 8.29 -31.93
C ARG A 75 22.27 9.24 -33.06
N LEU A 76 21.07 9.10 -33.60
CA LEU A 76 20.54 9.97 -34.66
C LEU A 76 20.32 11.40 -34.19
N PHE A 77 19.88 11.60 -32.94
CA PHE A 77 19.76 12.92 -32.34
C PHE A 77 21.12 13.64 -32.26
N ASN A 78 22.16 12.94 -31.81
CA ASN A 78 23.51 13.51 -31.75
C ASN A 78 24.03 13.82 -33.17
N ARG A 79 23.83 12.91 -34.12
CA ARG A 79 24.20 13.15 -35.52
C ARG A 79 23.46 14.35 -36.12
N ALA A 80 22.17 14.52 -35.82
CA ALA A 80 21.37 15.64 -36.32
C ALA A 80 21.83 16.98 -35.73
N LYS A 81 22.33 17.00 -34.49
CA LYS A 81 22.95 18.20 -33.91
C LYS A 81 24.17 18.66 -34.69
N ASP A 82 25.01 17.73 -35.11
CA ASP A 82 26.26 18.05 -35.82
C ASP A 82 26.03 18.34 -37.31
N SER A 83 25.11 17.60 -37.95
CA SER A 83 24.87 17.67 -39.40
C SER A 83 23.72 18.60 -39.82
N GLY A 84 22.88 19.04 -38.89
CA GLY A 84 21.68 19.84 -39.18
C GLY A 84 20.53 19.07 -39.86
N ASN A 85 20.73 17.81 -40.26
CA ASN A 85 19.69 16.98 -40.88
C ASN A 85 18.87 16.25 -39.81
N TRP A 86 17.60 16.62 -39.67
CA TRP A 86 16.69 16.12 -38.65
C TRP A 86 15.74 15.01 -39.12
N ASP A 87 15.68 14.69 -40.42
CA ASP A 87 14.64 13.83 -40.98
C ASP A 87 14.75 12.39 -40.49
N GLN A 88 15.98 11.86 -40.47
CA GLN A 88 16.26 10.52 -39.95
C GLN A 88 15.91 10.41 -38.46
N TYR A 89 16.23 11.45 -37.68
CA TYR A 89 15.88 11.51 -36.27
C TYR A 89 14.36 11.53 -36.07
N ARG A 90 13.63 12.40 -36.79
CA ARG A 90 12.18 12.54 -36.67
C ARG A 90 11.46 11.23 -36.99
N SER A 91 11.88 10.54 -38.05
CA SER A 91 11.35 9.23 -38.43
C SER A 91 11.60 8.19 -37.34
N ALA A 92 12.85 8.01 -36.92
CA ALA A 92 13.21 7.04 -35.88
C ALA A 92 12.55 7.34 -34.52
N PHE A 93 12.41 8.62 -34.15
CA PHE A 93 11.74 9.05 -32.93
C PHE A 93 10.24 8.76 -32.97
N THR A 94 9.60 8.97 -34.12
CA THR A 94 8.18 8.63 -34.34
C THR A 94 7.95 7.13 -34.19
N ASP A 95 8.81 6.32 -34.81
CA ASP A 95 8.79 4.86 -34.73
C ASP A 95 9.00 4.35 -33.30
N TYR A 96 10.00 4.90 -32.60
CA TYR A 96 10.25 4.61 -31.19
C TYR A 96 9.03 4.92 -30.32
N ASN A 97 8.43 6.10 -30.48
CA ASN A 97 7.24 6.49 -29.73
C ASN A 97 6.01 5.63 -30.04
N ARG A 98 5.87 5.16 -31.28
CA ARG A 98 4.84 4.19 -31.68
C ARG A 98 5.03 2.87 -30.93
N GLU A 99 6.25 2.34 -30.93
CA GLU A 99 6.58 1.09 -30.24
C GLU A 99 6.47 1.20 -28.71
N ILE A 100 6.80 2.36 -28.11
CA ILE A 100 6.58 2.62 -26.68
C ILE A 100 5.10 2.49 -26.33
N ARG A 101 4.22 3.14 -27.11
CA ARG A 101 2.76 3.04 -26.89
C ARG A 101 2.26 1.61 -27.06
N ARG A 102 2.77 0.90 -28.06
CA ARG A 102 2.44 -0.51 -28.31
C ARG A 102 2.86 -1.39 -27.14
N ALA A 103 4.10 -1.28 -26.68
CA ALA A 103 4.65 -2.09 -25.60
C ALA A 103 3.91 -1.88 -24.27
N LYS A 104 3.57 -0.62 -23.93
CA LYS A 104 2.74 -0.30 -22.75
C LYS A 104 1.36 -0.95 -22.83
N ARG A 105 0.66 -0.79 -23.96
CA ARG A 105 -0.67 -1.40 -24.18
C ARG A 105 -0.62 -2.92 -24.10
N GLU A 106 0.39 -3.52 -24.70
CA GLU A 106 0.55 -4.97 -24.72
C GLU A 106 0.90 -5.53 -23.34
N SER A 107 1.79 -4.86 -22.59
CA SER A 107 2.08 -5.22 -21.20
C SER A 107 0.84 -5.12 -20.32
N TRP A 108 0.02 -4.07 -20.49
CA TRP A 108 -1.24 -3.94 -19.76
C TRP A 108 -2.22 -5.06 -20.12
N ARG A 109 -2.36 -5.37 -21.41
CA ARG A 109 -3.20 -6.49 -21.86
C ARG A 109 -2.77 -7.82 -21.26
N ARG A 110 -1.45 -8.11 -21.25
CA ARG A 110 -0.91 -9.32 -20.63
C ARG A 110 -1.12 -9.35 -19.13
N PHE A 111 -0.97 -8.19 -18.47
CA PHE A 111 -1.27 -8.06 -17.05
C PHE A 111 -2.74 -8.41 -16.77
N CYS A 112 -3.69 -7.82 -17.50
CA CYS A 112 -5.12 -8.15 -17.34
C CYS A 112 -5.42 -9.62 -17.62
N LYS A 113 -4.85 -10.21 -18.68
CA LYS A 113 -5.03 -11.64 -19.01
C LYS A 113 -4.53 -12.60 -17.94
N ARG A 114 -3.52 -12.19 -17.15
CA ARG A 114 -2.94 -13.02 -16.08
C ARG A 114 -3.78 -13.00 -14.80
N ILE A 115 -4.70 -12.05 -14.66
CA ILE A 115 -5.49 -11.90 -13.43
C ILE A 115 -6.63 -12.90 -13.46
N ASN A 116 -6.50 -13.93 -12.63
CA ASN A 116 -7.56 -14.89 -12.36
C ASN A 116 -8.20 -14.67 -10.98
N ASP A 117 -7.68 -13.73 -10.18
CA ASP A 117 -8.13 -13.50 -8.81
C ASP A 117 -9.19 -12.39 -8.73
N VAL A 118 -10.33 -12.71 -8.09
CA VAL A 118 -11.42 -11.76 -7.86
C VAL A 118 -10.94 -10.49 -7.13
N PRO A 119 -10.18 -10.55 -6.01
CA PRO A 119 -9.77 -9.35 -5.29
C PRO A 119 -8.90 -8.39 -6.13
N ARG A 120 -8.02 -8.94 -6.98
CA ARG A 120 -7.17 -8.13 -7.87
C ARG A 120 -8.00 -7.47 -8.96
N SER A 121 -8.95 -8.20 -9.55
CA SER A 121 -9.87 -7.67 -10.55
C SER A 121 -10.74 -6.53 -9.98
N THR A 122 -11.34 -6.73 -8.80
CA THR A 122 -12.15 -5.71 -8.12
C THR A 122 -11.34 -4.44 -7.82
N ARG A 123 -10.07 -4.57 -7.42
CA ARG A 123 -9.21 -3.39 -7.20
C ARG A 123 -8.98 -2.59 -8.48
N ILE A 124 -8.76 -3.26 -9.61
CA ILE A 124 -8.60 -2.59 -10.91
C ILE A 124 -9.91 -1.93 -11.32
N HIS A 125 -11.03 -2.63 -11.16
CA HIS A 125 -12.35 -2.07 -11.40
C HIS A 125 -12.57 -0.79 -10.59
N LYS A 126 -12.29 -0.81 -9.28
CA LYS A 126 -12.39 0.40 -8.44
C LYS A 126 -11.48 1.54 -8.89
N ILE A 127 -10.30 1.26 -9.45
CA ILE A 127 -9.38 2.30 -9.95
C ILE A 127 -9.89 2.89 -11.27
N LEU A 128 -10.37 2.04 -12.19
CA LEU A 128 -10.85 2.46 -13.51
C LEU A 128 -12.22 3.14 -13.43
N PHE A 129 -13.11 2.63 -12.59
CA PHE A 129 -14.46 3.11 -12.35
C PHE A 129 -14.55 3.90 -11.04
N ARG A 130 -13.48 4.57 -10.65
CA ARG A 130 -13.58 5.58 -9.60
C ARG A 130 -14.39 6.74 -10.18
N THR A 131 -15.71 6.62 -10.10
CA THR A 131 -16.63 7.73 -10.20
C THR A 131 -16.20 8.77 -9.14
N PRO A 132 -16.23 10.08 -9.46
CA PRO A 132 -16.22 11.09 -8.41
C PRO A 132 -17.34 10.70 -7.45
N VAL A 133 -17.01 10.52 -6.18
CA VAL A 133 -17.99 10.17 -5.15
C VAL A 133 -18.86 11.42 -4.99
N GLU A 134 -19.92 11.51 -5.77
CA GLU A 134 -21.01 12.49 -5.65
C GLU A 134 -22.29 11.83 -5.15
N GLU A 135 -22.21 10.57 -4.69
CA GLU A 135 -23.30 9.90 -4.00
C GLU A 135 -23.05 10.01 -2.50
N TRP A 136 -23.30 11.19 -1.94
CA TRP A 136 -23.70 11.24 -0.53
C TRP A 136 -25.03 10.50 -0.46
N GLY A 137 -25.07 9.38 0.26
CA GLY A 137 -26.34 8.66 0.47
C GLY A 137 -27.33 9.59 1.17
N SER A 138 -28.60 9.54 0.78
CA SER A 138 -29.65 10.32 1.43
C SER A 138 -29.81 9.87 2.89
N ILE A 139 -29.81 10.84 3.81
CA ILE A 139 -29.95 10.59 5.24
C ILE A 139 -31.42 10.78 5.62
N LYS A 140 -31.93 9.85 6.43
CA LYS A 140 -33.28 9.91 6.95
C LYS A 140 -33.39 11.01 8.01
N LEU A 141 -34.33 11.92 7.81
CA LEU A 141 -34.67 12.99 8.73
C LEU A 141 -35.58 12.48 9.86
N LEU A 142 -35.70 13.26 10.93
CA LEU A 142 -36.52 12.94 12.10
C LEU A 142 -38.02 12.88 11.76
N ASP A 143 -38.45 13.55 10.70
CA ASP A 143 -39.81 13.53 10.16
C ASP A 143 -40.12 12.25 9.35
N GLY A 144 -39.12 11.39 9.13
CA GLY A 144 -39.24 10.16 8.35
C GLY A 144 -38.96 10.32 6.86
N SER A 145 -38.75 11.54 6.37
CA SER A 145 -38.36 11.84 4.99
C SER A 145 -36.84 11.67 4.76
N TYR A 146 -36.39 11.79 3.51
CA TYR A 146 -34.98 11.66 3.13
C TYR A 146 -34.47 12.97 2.52
N THR A 147 -33.16 13.23 2.65
CA THR A 147 -32.53 14.39 2.00
C THR A 147 -32.43 14.20 0.49
N ASP A 148 -32.82 15.23 -0.28
CA ASP A 148 -32.85 15.19 -1.75
C ASP A 148 -31.50 15.58 -2.38
N SER A 149 -30.67 16.34 -1.66
CA SER A 149 -29.36 16.81 -2.14
C SER A 149 -28.20 16.40 -1.22
N GLY A 150 -27.02 16.19 -1.80
CA GLY A 150 -25.79 15.93 -1.05
C GLY A 150 -25.38 17.11 -0.17
N MET A 151 -25.74 18.34 -0.55
CA MET A 151 -25.49 19.53 0.27
C MET A 151 -26.34 19.52 1.55
N ASP A 152 -27.63 19.19 1.43
CA ASP A 152 -28.55 19.10 2.57
C ASP A 152 -28.09 18.01 3.54
N THR A 153 -27.63 16.89 2.97
CA THR A 153 -27.05 15.77 3.72
C THR A 153 -25.81 16.21 4.50
N LEU A 154 -24.91 16.98 3.86
CA LEU A 154 -23.70 17.50 4.50
C LEU A 154 -24.02 18.51 5.61
N GLN A 155 -24.98 19.41 5.36
CA GLN A 155 -25.42 20.40 6.33
C GLN A 155 -26.05 19.74 7.56
N LEU A 156 -26.88 18.72 7.36
CA LEU A 156 -27.47 17.94 8.45
C LEU A 156 -26.41 17.21 9.29
N LEU A 157 -25.40 16.62 8.65
CA LEU A 157 -24.28 15.98 9.37
C LEU A 157 -23.45 16.99 10.14
N ALA A 158 -23.17 18.15 9.55
CA ALA A 158 -22.42 19.22 10.21
C ALA A 158 -23.17 19.74 11.44
N LEU A 159 -24.48 19.97 11.33
CA LEU A 159 -25.32 20.42 12.44
C LEU A 159 -25.40 19.40 13.57
N ASN A 160 -25.53 18.10 13.26
CA ASN A 160 -25.63 17.05 14.28
C ASN A 160 -24.30 16.77 15.00
N HIS A 161 -23.19 16.71 14.26
CA HIS A 161 -21.89 16.36 14.85
C HIS A 161 -21.14 17.57 15.41
N PHE A 162 -21.41 18.77 14.89
CA PHE A 162 -20.71 19.99 15.27
C PHE A 162 -21.70 21.16 15.53
N PRO A 163 -22.56 21.05 16.56
CA PRO A 163 -23.62 22.04 16.83
C PRO A 163 -23.10 23.46 17.17
N ARG A 164 -21.80 23.61 17.45
CA ARG A 164 -21.13 24.89 17.76
C ARG A 164 -20.35 25.49 16.59
N SER A 165 -20.28 24.84 15.43
CA SER A 165 -19.42 25.26 14.32
C SER A 165 -20.08 26.21 13.31
N LEU A 166 -21.23 26.80 13.65
CA LEU A 166 -21.90 27.73 12.73
C LEU A 166 -21.18 29.09 12.74
N SER A 167 -20.43 29.37 11.67
CA SER A 167 -20.15 30.74 11.26
C SER A 167 -20.29 30.92 9.76
N LEU A 168 -21.23 31.82 9.44
CA LEU A 168 -21.27 32.76 8.31
C LEU A 168 -21.72 32.25 6.94
N ASN A 169 -22.78 32.92 6.47
CA ASN A 169 -22.92 33.31 5.07
C ASN A 169 -21.57 33.77 4.56
N ASP A 170 -20.96 33.02 3.66
CA ASP A 170 -19.95 33.56 2.76
C ASP A 170 -20.29 33.08 1.35
N GLU A 171 -20.59 34.06 0.50
CA GLU A 171 -20.50 33.92 -0.94
C GLU A 171 -19.08 33.48 -1.32
N HIS A 172 -18.82 32.17 -1.27
CA HIS A 172 -17.65 31.61 -1.92
C HIS A 172 -18.06 31.00 -3.25
N THR A 173 -18.02 31.88 -4.25
CA THR A 173 -17.82 31.53 -5.64
C THR A 173 -16.69 30.51 -5.73
N TRP A 174 -17.03 29.23 -5.86
CA TRP A 174 -16.07 28.27 -6.37
C TRP A 174 -15.81 28.70 -7.81
N ALA A 175 -14.69 29.37 -8.06
CA ALA A 175 -14.15 29.41 -9.39
C ALA A 175 -13.85 27.95 -9.75
N ARG A 176 -14.71 27.32 -10.57
CA ARG A 176 -14.37 26.06 -11.25
C ARG A 176 -13.12 26.38 -12.05
N GLY A 177 -11.97 26.03 -11.50
CA GLY A 177 -10.74 25.85 -12.25
C GLY A 177 -10.98 24.71 -13.23
N GLN A 178 -11.69 25.00 -14.31
CA GLN A 178 -11.67 24.18 -15.52
C GLN A 178 -10.23 24.24 -16.02
N THR A 179 -9.40 23.30 -15.59
CA THR A 179 -8.18 22.99 -16.31
C THR A 179 -8.59 22.23 -17.56
N THR A 180 -9.10 22.97 -18.55
CA THR A 180 -9.18 22.52 -19.93
C THR A 180 -7.77 22.41 -20.46
N LYS A 181 -7.14 21.25 -20.25
CA LYS A 181 -6.04 20.84 -21.11
C LYS A 181 -6.61 20.50 -22.49
N ARG A 182 -6.59 21.43 -23.45
CA ARG A 182 -6.27 21.14 -24.86
C ARG A 182 -6.27 22.34 -25.82
N LEU A 183 -5.10 22.54 -26.42
CA LEU A 183 -4.83 22.83 -27.85
C LEU A 183 -5.68 23.89 -28.59
N GLN A 184 -5.02 25.01 -28.90
CA GLN A 184 -5.01 25.61 -30.24
C GLN A 184 -3.52 25.87 -30.56
N LYS A 185 -2.85 25.02 -31.35
CA LYS A 185 -2.67 25.11 -32.81
C LYS A 185 -2.37 26.54 -33.25
N ASN A 186 -1.07 26.86 -33.29
CA ASN A 186 -0.54 28.00 -34.03
C ASN A 186 -0.57 27.62 -35.52
N ASP A 187 -1.21 28.46 -36.32
CA ASP A 187 -0.79 28.73 -37.69
C ASP A 187 -0.08 30.09 -37.68
#